data_AF-A0A1H5TUL9-F1
#
_entry.id   AF-A0A1H5TUL9-F1
#
_cell.length_a   1.000
_cell.length_b   1.000
_cell.length_c   1.000
_cell.angle_alpha   90.00
_cell.angle_beta   90.00
_cell.angle_gamma   90.00
#
_symmetry.space_group_name_H-M   'P 1'
#
loop_
_entity.id
_entity.type
_entity.pdbx_description
1 polymer ?
#
loop_
_entity_poly.entity_id
_entity_poly.type
_entity_poly.pdbx_seq_one_letter_code
_entity_poly.pdbx_strand_id
1 'polypeptide(L)'
;MLSASLDMLEESLLKKIEVMKKIEEENEKQKNLLSNPDEVDEVAFDKILDDKGELIDQLLKLDDGFQTLFDRVKEEVGQNKDSFKEQIKRMQELIQEITGRSASIEATEHRNKKLAEEYFSAARQKMNFSRQTSAAAFNYYRTMNNFKDIPPQFLDNKN
;
A
#
# COMPACT_ATOMS: atom_id res chain seq x y z
N MET A 1 -18.38 -24.89 -7.43
CA MET A 1 -17.48 -24.55 -6.31
C MET A 1 -16.23 -23.83 -6.81
N LEU A 2 -15.54 -24.36 -7.82
CA LEU A 2 -14.34 -23.75 -8.40
C LEU A 2 -14.56 -22.37 -9.05
N SER A 3 -15.60 -22.21 -9.89
CA SER A 3 -15.93 -20.89 -10.49
C SER A 3 -16.15 -19.81 -9.45
N ALA A 4 -16.93 -20.09 -8.40
CA ALA A 4 -17.18 -19.13 -7.32
C ALA A 4 -15.89 -18.76 -6.56
N SER A 5 -14.94 -19.70 -6.43
CA SER A 5 -13.65 -19.42 -5.80
C SER A 5 -12.78 -18.52 -6.68
N LEU A 6 -12.81 -18.70 -8.00
CA LEU A 6 -12.14 -17.81 -8.95
C LEU A 6 -12.76 -16.42 -8.96
N ASP A 7 -14.09 -16.31 -8.90
CA ASP A 7 -14.79 -15.03 -8.82
C ASP A 7 -14.39 -14.27 -7.54
N MET A 8 -14.24 -14.97 -6.41
CA MET A 8 -13.75 -14.39 -5.16
C MET A 8 -12.28 -13.95 -5.24
N LEU A 9 -11.42 -14.69 -5.94
CA LEU A 9 -10.03 -14.28 -6.17
C LEU A 9 -9.96 -13.02 -7.03
N GLU A 10 -10.75 -12.96 -8.11
CA GLU A 10 -10.87 -11.77 -8.98
C GLU A 10 -11.37 -10.56 -8.18
N GLU A 11 -12.42 -10.73 -7.36
CA GLU A 11 -12.93 -9.67 -6.48
C GLU A 11 -11.88 -9.21 -5.45
N SER A 12 -11.09 -10.14 -4.91
CA SER A 12 -10.00 -9.81 -3.98
C SER A 12 -8.93 -8.95 -4.65
N LEU A 13 -8.57 -9.23 -5.92
CA LEU A 13 -7.62 -8.41 -6.67
C LEU A 13 -8.18 -7.01 -6.95
N LEU A 14 -9.45 -6.90 -7.35
CA LEU A 14 -10.11 -5.62 -7.53
C LEU A 14 -10.13 -4.79 -6.24
N LYS A 15 -10.43 -5.42 -5.09
CA LYS A 15 -10.37 -4.75 -3.78
C LYS A 15 -8.96 -4.26 -3.44
N LYS A 16 -7.92 -5.05 -3.74
CA LYS A 16 -6.52 -4.61 -3.54
C LYS A 16 -6.24 -3.35 -4.36
N ILE A 17 -6.64 -3.31 -5.64
CA ILE A 17 -6.47 -2.13 -6.51
C ILE A 17 -7.14 -0.89 -5.90
N GLU A 18 -8.37 -1.01 -5.38
CA GLU A 18 -9.07 0.11 -4.76
C GLU A 18 -8.39 0.61 -3.48
N VAL A 19 -7.84 -0.30 -2.67
CA VAL A 19 -7.03 0.09 -1.49
C VAL A 19 -5.75 0.80 -1.92
N MET A 20 -5.08 0.30 -2.96
CA MET A 20 -3.86 0.90 -3.48
C MET A 20 -4.08 2.30 -4.06
N LYS A 21 -5.20 2.54 -4.74
CA LYS A 21 -5.59 3.89 -5.19
C LYS A 21 -5.71 4.87 -4.02
N LYS A 22 -6.30 4.43 -2.90
CA LYS A 22 -6.39 5.27 -1.69
C LYS A 22 -5.02 5.55 -1.09
N ILE A 23 -4.11 4.57 -1.10
CA ILE A 23 -2.73 4.79 -0.65
C ILE A 23 -2.03 5.83 -1.55
N GLU A 24 -2.22 5.76 -2.87
CA GLU A 24 -1.71 6.78 -3.82
C GLU A 24 -2.27 8.18 -3.50
N GLU A 25 -3.56 8.29 -3.18
CA GLU A 25 -4.19 9.56 -2.74
C GLU A 25 -3.57 10.09 -1.44
N GLU A 26 -3.38 9.24 -0.43
CA GLU A 26 -2.71 9.62 0.82
C GLU A 26 -1.24 10.00 0.60
N ASN A 27 -0.56 9.39 -0.38
CA ASN A 27 0.80 9.77 -0.75
C ASN A 27 0.86 11.19 -1.31
N GLU A 28 -0.07 11.55 -2.20
CA GLU A 28 -0.12 12.90 -2.74
C GLU A 28 -0.57 13.92 -1.68
N LYS A 29 -1.48 13.56 -0.76
CA LYS A 29 -1.82 14.42 0.39
C LYS A 29 -0.61 14.68 1.28
N GLN A 30 0.15 13.64 1.64
CA GLN A 30 1.36 13.79 2.43
C GLN A 30 2.37 14.71 1.73
N LYS A 31 2.61 14.48 0.44
CA LYS A 31 3.53 15.30 -0.36
C LYS A 31 3.13 16.78 -0.36
N ASN A 32 1.85 17.06 -0.60
CA ASN A 32 1.33 18.44 -0.63
C ASN A 32 1.46 19.10 0.75
N LEU A 33 1.15 18.37 1.82
CA LEU A 33 1.28 18.86 3.19
C LEU A 33 2.72 19.18 3.56
N LEU A 34 3.67 18.32 3.16
CA LEU A 34 5.08 18.48 3.48
C LEU A 34 5.85 19.37 2.48
N SER A 35 5.18 19.89 1.44
CA SER A 35 5.82 20.75 0.43
C SER A 35 6.28 22.10 0.99
N ASN A 36 5.66 22.57 2.09
CA ASN A 36 6.13 23.72 2.86
C ASN A 36 6.44 23.27 4.30
N PRO A 37 7.71 22.93 4.62
CA PRO A 37 8.11 22.42 5.94
C PRO A 37 7.82 23.37 7.11
N ASP A 38 7.61 24.66 6.84
CA ASP A 38 7.45 25.69 7.87
C ASP A 38 6.02 25.87 8.34
N GLU A 39 5.04 25.32 7.60
CA GLU A 39 3.60 25.50 7.84
C GLU A 39 2.86 24.15 7.87
N VAL A 40 3.54 23.08 8.26
CA VAL A 40 2.94 21.75 8.33
C VAL A 40 1.89 21.70 9.43
N ASP A 41 0.66 21.37 9.06
CA ASP A 41 -0.39 21.00 10.00
C ASP A 41 -0.10 19.59 10.55
N GLU A 42 0.40 19.53 11.78
CA GLU A 42 0.76 18.29 12.45
C GLU A 42 -0.44 17.36 12.70
N VAL A 43 -1.63 17.90 12.88
CA VAL A 43 -2.86 17.10 13.07
C VAL A 43 -3.25 16.44 11.75
N ALA A 44 -3.21 17.20 10.65
CA ALA A 44 -3.45 16.67 9.32
C ALA A 44 -2.40 15.63 8.95
N PHE A 45 -1.13 15.85 9.33
CA PHE A 45 -0.07 14.89 9.06
C PHE A 45 -0.29 13.58 9.81
N ASP A 46 -0.58 13.64 11.11
CA ASP A 46 -0.85 12.45 11.93
C ASP A 46 -2.02 11.64 11.36
N LYS A 47 -3.10 12.33 10.96
CA LYS A 47 -4.27 11.68 10.33
C LYS A 47 -3.89 10.94 9.04
N ILE A 48 -3.07 11.54 8.18
CA ILE A 48 -2.62 10.88 6.94
C ILE A 48 -1.85 9.59 7.27
N LEU A 49 -1.03 9.60 8.32
CA LEU A 49 -0.23 8.44 8.73
C LEU A 49 -1.10 7.32 9.32
N ASP A 50 -2.15 7.67 10.06
CA ASP A 50 -3.12 6.72 10.58
C ASP A 50 -3.95 6.11 9.43
N ASP A 51 -4.49 6.94 8.53
CA ASP A 51 -5.26 6.49 7.36
C ASP A 51 -4.42 5.53 6.50
N LYS A 52 -3.13 5.85 6.26
CA LYS A 52 -2.18 4.96 5.57
C LYS A 52 -1.97 3.64 6.31
N GLY A 53 -1.82 3.68 7.63
CA GLY A 53 -1.67 2.49 8.46
C GLY A 53 -2.86 1.53 8.29
N GLU A 54 -4.08 2.07 8.36
CA GLU A 54 -5.31 1.28 8.18
C GLU A 54 -5.40 0.66 6.77
N LEU A 55 -5.02 1.41 5.73
CA LEU A 55 -5.01 0.93 4.35
C LEU A 55 -3.96 -0.18 4.13
N ILE A 56 -2.78 -0.05 4.74
CA ILE A 56 -1.73 -1.09 4.70
C ILE A 56 -2.23 -2.37 5.39
N ASP A 57 -2.83 -2.25 6.58
CA ASP A 57 -3.40 -3.39 7.29
C ASP A 57 -4.53 -4.06 6.47
N GLN A 58 -5.34 -3.27 5.77
CA GLN A 58 -6.36 -3.79 4.86
C GLN A 58 -5.74 -4.55 3.69
N LEU A 59 -4.65 -4.02 3.10
CA LEU A 59 -3.95 -4.64 1.99
C LEU A 59 -3.35 -6.00 2.40
N LEU A 60 -2.70 -6.06 3.57
CA LEU A 60 -2.14 -7.30 4.13
C LEU A 60 -3.23 -8.37 4.34
N LYS A 61 -4.37 -7.99 4.92
CA LYS A 61 -5.50 -8.93 5.12
C LYS A 61 -6.07 -9.46 3.80
N LEU A 62 -6.17 -8.60 2.78
CA LEU A 62 -6.59 -9.02 1.45
C LEU A 62 -5.57 -9.96 0.81
N ASP A 63 -4.28 -9.76 1.08
CA ASP A 63 -3.22 -10.64 0.58
C ASP A 63 -3.27 -12.03 1.22
N ASP A 64 -3.36 -12.10 2.54
CA ASP A 64 -3.50 -13.35 3.29
C ASP A 64 -4.74 -14.14 2.85
N GLY A 65 -5.87 -13.45 2.69
CA GLY A 65 -7.13 -14.04 2.23
C GLY A 65 -7.03 -14.57 0.80
N PHE A 66 -6.41 -13.80 -0.10
CA PHE A 66 -6.15 -14.22 -1.48
C PHE A 66 -5.27 -15.46 -1.52
N GLN A 67 -4.12 -15.45 -0.83
CA GLN A 67 -3.16 -16.54 -0.84
C GLN A 67 -3.78 -17.84 -0.29
N THR A 68 -4.53 -17.73 0.81
CA THR A 68 -5.25 -18.86 1.41
C THR A 68 -6.25 -19.49 0.45
N LEU A 69 -7.00 -18.68 -0.30
CA LEU A 69 -7.97 -19.18 -1.27
C LEU A 69 -7.29 -19.75 -2.51
N PHE A 70 -6.27 -19.06 -3.02
CA PHE A 70 -5.51 -19.48 -4.20
C PHE A 70 -4.84 -20.83 -3.98
N ASP A 71 -4.20 -21.04 -2.82
CA ASP A 71 -3.53 -22.30 -2.49
C ASP A 71 -4.49 -23.50 -2.47
N ARG A 72 -5.76 -23.29 -2.12
CA ARG A 72 -6.78 -24.33 -2.12
C ARG A 72 -7.25 -24.72 -3.52
N VAL A 73 -7.24 -23.78 -4.47
CA VAL A 73 -7.85 -23.97 -5.79
C VAL A 73 -6.84 -24.12 -6.94
N LYS A 74 -5.57 -23.76 -6.73
CA LYS A 74 -4.53 -23.73 -7.78
C LYS A 74 -4.36 -25.06 -8.52
N GLU A 75 -4.45 -26.20 -7.83
CA GLU A 75 -4.31 -27.53 -8.44
C GLU A 75 -5.51 -27.84 -9.35
N GLU A 76 -6.72 -27.62 -8.86
CA GLU A 76 -7.97 -27.89 -9.59
C GLU A 76 -8.15 -26.95 -10.79
N VAL A 77 -7.77 -25.67 -10.63
CA VAL A 77 -7.68 -24.71 -11.75
C VAL A 77 -6.63 -25.17 -12.77
N GLY A 78 -5.50 -25.69 -12.29
CA GLY A 78 -4.42 -26.20 -13.15
C GLY A 78 -4.83 -27.37 -14.04
N GLN A 79 -5.74 -28.22 -13.56
CA GLN A 79 -6.29 -29.36 -14.30
C GLN A 79 -7.40 -28.95 -15.29
N ASN A 80 -8.04 -27.80 -15.08
CA ASN A 80 -9.19 -27.31 -15.86
C ASN A 80 -8.92 -25.96 -16.55
N LYS A 81 -7.67 -25.66 -16.89
CA LYS A 81 -7.26 -24.33 -17.39
C LYS A 81 -8.09 -23.82 -18.57
N ASP A 82 -8.42 -24.70 -19.51
CA ASP A 82 -9.18 -24.32 -20.70
C ASP A 82 -10.59 -23.80 -20.37
N SER A 83 -11.22 -24.34 -19.33
CA SER A 83 -12.55 -23.93 -18.87
C SER A 83 -12.55 -22.56 -18.19
N PHE A 84 -11.40 -22.10 -17.69
CA PHE A 84 -11.26 -20.85 -16.92
C PHE A 84 -10.32 -19.84 -17.56
N LYS A 85 -9.94 -20.05 -18.83
CA LYS A 85 -8.92 -19.26 -19.53
C LYS A 85 -9.18 -17.74 -19.48
N GLU A 86 -10.42 -17.33 -19.69
CA GLU A 86 -10.80 -15.90 -19.65
C GLU A 86 -10.71 -15.31 -18.24
N GLN A 87 -11.15 -16.03 -17.20
CA GLN A 87 -11.01 -15.60 -15.80
C GLN A 87 -9.54 -15.52 -15.38
N ILE A 88 -8.72 -16.52 -15.75
CA ILE A 88 -7.29 -16.53 -15.49
C ILE A 88 -6.63 -15.31 -16.15
N LYS A 89 -6.98 -15.02 -17.40
CA LYS A 89 -6.44 -13.86 -18.13
C LYS A 89 -6.79 -12.54 -17.43
N ARG A 90 -8.04 -12.34 -17.02
CA ARG A 90 -8.44 -11.13 -16.27
C ARG A 90 -7.69 -11.00 -14.95
N MET A 91 -7.56 -12.08 -14.19
CA MET A 91 -6.75 -12.05 -12.96
C MET A 91 -5.29 -11.70 -13.22
N GLN A 92 -4.69 -12.18 -14.32
CA GLN A 92 -3.32 -11.81 -14.72
C GLN A 92 -3.20 -10.32 -15.04
N GLU A 93 -4.19 -9.74 -15.75
CA GLU A 93 -4.23 -8.30 -16.05
C GLU A 93 -4.36 -7.47 -14.76
N LEU A 94 -5.20 -7.91 -13.80
CA LEU A 94 -5.32 -7.26 -12.50
C LEU A 94 -4.03 -7.34 -11.68
N ILE A 95 -3.34 -8.48 -11.69
CA ILE A 95 -2.03 -8.65 -11.04
C ILE A 95 -1.01 -7.70 -11.66
N GLN A 96 -1.00 -7.55 -12.99
CA GLN A 96 -0.12 -6.60 -13.67
C GLN A 96 -0.41 -5.14 -13.27
N GLU A 97 -1.68 -4.75 -13.15
CA GLU A 97 -2.05 -3.43 -12.63
C GLU A 97 -1.54 -3.24 -11.20
N ILE A 98 -1.76 -4.23 -10.33
CA ILE A 98 -1.28 -4.20 -8.95
C ILE A 98 0.24 -4.02 -8.90
N THR A 99 1.02 -4.79 -9.66
CA THR A 99 2.48 -4.62 -9.72
C THR A 99 2.88 -3.20 -10.16
N GLY A 100 2.20 -2.64 -11.16
CA GLY A 100 2.46 -1.27 -11.62
C GLY A 100 2.17 -0.22 -10.54
N ARG A 101 1.06 -0.37 -9.81
CA ARG A 101 0.68 0.52 -8.71
C ARG A 101 1.64 0.41 -7.54
N SER A 102 2.09 -0.79 -7.18
CA SER A 102 3.06 -0.98 -6.11
C SER A 102 4.35 -0.22 -6.37
N ALA A 103 4.88 -0.29 -7.60
CA ALA A 103 6.06 0.48 -7.99
C ALA A 103 5.82 2.00 -7.92
N SER A 104 4.63 2.46 -8.30
CA SER A 104 4.23 3.88 -8.19
C SER A 104 4.14 4.35 -6.72
N ILE A 105 3.52 3.54 -5.86
CA ILE A 105 3.41 3.79 -4.41
C ILE A 105 4.80 3.83 -3.79
N GLU A 106 5.68 2.88 -4.10
CA GLU A 106 7.04 2.88 -3.56
C GLU A 106 7.83 4.13 -3.98
N ALA A 107 7.74 4.52 -5.26
CA ALA A 107 8.42 5.70 -5.76
C ALA A 107 7.88 7.01 -5.17
N THR A 108 6.58 7.08 -4.86
CA THR A 108 5.97 8.22 -4.17
C THR A 108 6.33 8.23 -2.70
N GLU A 109 6.34 7.09 -2.00
CA GLU A 109 6.73 7.03 -0.59
C GLU A 109 8.20 7.31 -0.35
N HIS A 110 9.08 6.88 -1.25
CA HIS A 110 10.48 7.26 -1.16
C HIS A 110 10.69 8.78 -1.25
N ARG A 111 9.85 9.49 -2.02
CA ARG A 111 9.86 10.96 -2.08
C ARG A 111 9.27 11.58 -0.81
N ASN A 112 8.13 11.09 -0.35
CA ASN A 112 7.48 11.54 0.88
C ASN A 112 8.36 11.37 2.11
N LYS A 113 9.16 10.30 2.14
CA LYS A 113 10.14 10.07 3.20
C LYS A 113 11.18 11.17 3.29
N LYS A 114 11.72 11.61 2.15
CA LYS A 114 12.69 12.71 2.13
C LYS A 114 12.05 14.01 2.67
N LEU A 115 10.84 14.31 2.22
CA LEU A 115 10.08 15.48 2.70
C LEU A 115 9.83 15.42 4.21
N ALA A 116 9.46 14.24 4.73
CA ALA A 116 9.23 14.04 6.16
C ALA A 116 10.53 14.19 6.96
N GLU A 117 11.64 13.64 6.48
CA GLU A 117 12.97 13.78 7.09
C GLU A 117 13.43 15.25 7.13
N GLU A 118 13.23 16.00 6.04
CA GLU A 118 13.49 17.43 5.95
C GLU A 118 12.64 18.22 6.95
N TYR A 119 11.33 17.96 6.99
CA TYR A 119 10.41 18.57 7.95
C TYR A 119 10.85 18.34 9.40
N PHE A 120 11.10 17.09 9.80
CA PHE A 120 11.54 16.80 11.16
C PHE A 120 12.90 17.40 11.49
N SER A 121 13.79 17.50 10.51
CA SER A 121 15.08 18.18 10.67
C SER A 121 14.91 19.67 10.93
N ALA A 122 14.08 20.35 10.13
CA ALA A 122 13.77 21.77 10.27
C ALA A 122 13.07 22.06 11.62
N ALA A 123 12.10 21.24 12.02
CA ALA A 123 11.40 21.37 13.30
C ALA A 123 12.35 21.26 14.51
N ARG A 124 13.32 20.32 14.45
CA ARG A 124 14.38 20.20 15.48
C ARG A 124 15.28 21.43 15.54
N GLN A 125 15.74 21.93 14.40
CA GLN A 125 16.64 23.09 14.35
C GLN A 125 15.98 24.38 14.87
N LYS A 126 14.68 24.55 14.61
CA LYS A 126 13.91 25.72 15.05
C LYS A 126 13.53 25.70 16.54
N MET A 127 13.94 24.67 17.29
CA MET A 127 13.46 24.40 18.67
C MET A 127 11.93 24.29 18.79
N ASN A 128 11.22 24.19 17.66
CA ASN A 128 9.77 23.99 17.58
C ASN A 128 9.40 22.50 17.67
N PHE A 129 10.32 21.67 18.15
CA PHE A 129 10.11 20.24 18.32
C PHE A 129 9.18 20.00 19.52
N SER A 130 7.89 20.03 19.24
CA SER A 130 6.86 19.87 20.25
C SER A 130 6.63 18.40 20.59
N ARG A 131 5.87 18.14 21.66
CA ARG A 131 5.38 16.79 21.98
C ARG A 131 4.58 16.20 20.82
N GLN A 132 3.85 17.04 20.08
CA GLN A 132 3.02 16.63 18.95
C GLN A 132 3.89 16.27 17.72
N THR A 133 4.92 17.07 17.43
CA THR A 133 5.92 16.75 16.39
C THR A 133 6.62 15.42 16.67
N SER A 134 6.95 15.17 17.94
CA SER A 134 7.56 13.90 18.37
C SER A 134 6.63 12.70 18.20
N ALA A 135 5.32 12.88 18.46
CA ALA A 135 4.33 11.83 18.28
C ALA A 135 4.13 11.51 16.79
N ALA A 136 4.01 12.54 15.95
CA ALA A 136 3.93 12.40 14.50
C ALA A 136 5.16 11.68 13.92
N ALA A 137 6.37 12.00 14.41
CA ALA A 137 7.59 11.29 14.03
C ALA A 137 7.55 9.80 14.41
N PHE A 138 7.09 9.49 15.62
CA PHE A 138 6.94 8.10 16.05
C PHE A 138 5.93 7.33 15.20
N ASN A 139 4.74 7.90 14.98
CA ASN A 139 3.71 7.32 14.13
C ASN A 139 4.20 7.13 12.70
N TYR A 140 4.95 8.11 12.16
CA TYR A 140 5.57 8.02 10.84
C TYR A 140 6.48 6.80 10.72
N TYR A 141 7.44 6.65 11.63
CA TYR A 141 8.37 5.51 11.59
C TYR A 141 7.66 4.17 11.78
N ARG A 142 6.60 4.12 12.60
CA ARG A 142 5.77 2.92 12.77
C ARG A 142 5.06 2.54 11.47
N THR A 143 4.31 3.46 10.86
CA THR A 143 3.56 3.21 9.62
C THR A 143 4.50 2.81 8.48
N MET A 144 5.65 3.48 8.35
CA MET A 144 6.63 3.15 7.32
C MET A 144 7.33 1.81 7.56
N ASN A 145 7.44 1.35 8.82
CA ASN A 145 7.96 0.02 9.09
C ASN A 145 6.99 -1.05 8.60
N ASN A 146 5.70 -0.91 8.89
CA ASN A 146 4.67 -1.84 8.40
C ASN A 146 4.58 -1.86 6.87
N PHE A 147 4.84 -0.72 6.21
CA PHE A 147 4.88 -0.65 4.75
C PHE A 147 5.99 -1.53 4.15
N LYS A 148 7.13 -1.70 4.85
CA LYS A 148 8.21 -2.60 4.40
C LYS A 148 7.85 -4.08 4.49
N ASP A 149 6.87 -4.43 5.32
CA ASP A 149 6.42 -5.81 5.51
C ASP A 149 5.46 -6.27 4.38
N ILE A 150 5.11 -5.37 3.45
CA ILE A 150 4.35 -5.71 2.24
C ILE A 150 5.26 -6.59 1.34
N PRO A 151 4.85 -7.83 1.01
CA PRO A 151 5.71 -8.80 0.33
C PRO A 151 6.28 -8.30 -1.02
N PRO A 152 7.55 -8.59 -1.34
CA PRO A 152 8.18 -8.13 -2.57
C PRO A 152 7.70 -8.79 -3.86
N GLN A 153 6.80 -9.76 -3.77
CA GLN A 153 6.03 -10.27 -4.91
C GLN A 153 5.05 -9.22 -5.49
N PHE A 154 4.94 -8.08 -4.80
CA PHE A 154 4.42 -6.81 -5.31
C PHE A 154 5.50 -5.77 -5.65
N LEU A 155 6.77 -5.98 -5.28
CA LEU A 155 7.83 -4.96 -5.28
C LEU A 155 9.00 -5.22 -6.23
N ASP A 156 9.21 -6.43 -6.78
CA ASP A 156 10.23 -6.58 -7.83
C ASP A 156 10.01 -7.82 -8.71
N ASN A 157 10.02 -7.59 -10.03
CA ASN A 157 10.41 -8.58 -11.03
C ASN A 157 11.86 -8.30 -11.40
N LYS A 158 12.79 -8.81 -10.59
CA LYS A 158 14.19 -9.02 -11.00
C LYS A 158 14.69 -10.38 -10.55
N ASN A 159 14.15 -11.42 -11.19
CA ASN A 159 14.86 -12.38 -12.05
C ASN A 159 14.05 -13.68 -12.18
#